data_AF-A0A3D3GH41-F1
#
_entry.id   AF-A0A3D3GH41-F1
#
_cell.length_a   1.000
_cell.length_b   1.000
_cell.length_c   1.000
_cell.angle_alpha   90.00
_cell.angle_beta   90.00
_cell.angle_gamma   90.00
#
_symmetry.space_group_name_H-M   'P 1'
#
loop_
_entity.id
_entity.type
_entity.pdbx_description
1 polymer ?
#
loop_
_entity_poly.entity_id
_entity_poly.type
_entity_poly.pdbx_seq_one_letter_code
_entity_poly.pdbx_strand_id
1 'polypeptide(L)'
;MIVQNRANKKYVSFTLATTLIAVFSFVLVSACSDRQAKAKPNLVFKSAPQPGVVAKIGNEVITEDALIGDDKLDFFDLKKREYELKMDRLNKLMVDRLVGAEAKAANMSQDDYINKKIVGGEIKISDKDLKKFIAEKHIPESQINPQIKERIVNYLQTMKKQEMIQQHVAKLTKNNPVEVYFSKPKMQVAVEAGNAPFVGSEKAAVTIVEFSDFQCPFCSRAAETVHEVQKKYGNKVKIAFRHFPLPMHKDAKPAAEASLCLNEQGTSKFWKFHDILFKNQDKLDAANLEKYAKEAGGDVKKYNECMQAKKYAQAVQADMEYGEKIGVKSTPTFFVNGQIISGAVPIESFSELIDDELAAKK
;
A
#
# COMPACT_ATOMS: atom_id res chain seq x y z
N MET A 1 -13.36 52.62 32.21
CA MET A 1 -13.65 53.49 31.04
C MET A 1 -14.29 52.61 29.96
N ILE A 2 -15.47 52.85 29.37
CA ILE A 2 -16.14 54.12 28.96
C ILE A 2 -15.32 54.73 27.80
N VAL A 3 -15.74 54.88 26.53
CA VAL A 3 -17.07 55.09 25.86
C VAL A 3 -17.17 54.15 24.62
N GLN A 4 -18.34 53.64 24.18
CA GLN A 4 -19.17 54.03 22.99
C GLN A 4 -18.48 54.89 21.87
N ASN A 5 -18.93 55.03 20.61
CA ASN A 5 -20.23 54.84 19.90
C ASN A 5 -19.97 54.32 18.44
N ARG A 6 -20.80 53.48 17.82
CA ARG A 6 -22.05 53.78 17.03
C ARG A 6 -21.86 54.83 15.92
N ALA A 7 -21.90 54.44 14.64
CA ALA A 7 -23.08 54.47 13.72
C ALA A 7 -23.02 55.68 12.75
N ASN A 8 -23.74 55.82 11.62
CA ASN A 8 -24.94 55.17 11.04
C ASN A 8 -24.78 55.02 9.50
N LYS A 9 -25.22 53.93 8.86
CA LYS A 9 -26.53 53.74 8.18
C LYS A 9 -27.02 54.86 7.23
N LYS A 10 -27.13 54.54 5.94
CA LYS A 10 -28.35 54.58 5.09
C LYS A 10 -28.25 53.36 4.14
N TYR A 11 -29.17 52.41 4.00
CA TYR A 11 -30.64 52.40 3.79
C TYR A 11 -31.12 53.07 2.49
N VAL A 12 -31.57 52.22 1.56
CA VAL A 12 -32.76 52.42 0.71
C VAL A 12 -33.61 51.15 0.86
N SER A 13 -34.94 51.24 0.74
CA SER A 13 -35.88 50.14 1.01
C SER A 13 -37.14 50.26 0.14
N PHE A 14 -37.56 49.15 -0.47
CA PHE A 14 -38.93 48.87 -0.95
C PHE A 14 -39.11 47.33 -0.84
N THR A 15 -40.05 46.72 -0.09
CA THR A 15 -41.54 46.73 -0.06
C THR A 15 -42.21 46.30 -1.38
N LEU A 16 -43.22 45.40 -1.40
CA LEU A 16 -43.73 44.39 -0.43
C LEU A 16 -44.77 43.46 -1.13
N ALA A 17 -44.89 42.16 -0.74
CA ALA A 17 -46.09 41.27 -0.83
C ALA A 17 -45.67 39.79 -0.60
N THR A 18 -45.95 39.11 0.54
CA THR A 18 -47.17 38.34 0.91
C THR A 18 -47.52 37.20 -0.07
N THR A 19 -47.70 35.93 0.34
CA THR A 19 -48.23 35.34 1.60
C THR A 19 -47.22 34.41 2.33
N LEU A 20 -47.15 34.27 3.66
CA LEU A 20 -48.13 33.71 4.64
C LEU A 20 -48.51 32.24 4.30
N ILE A 21 -48.49 31.22 5.17
CA ILE A 21 -48.52 31.01 6.65
C ILE A 21 -47.54 29.82 6.96
N ALA A 22 -46.88 29.52 8.09
CA ALA A 22 -46.88 29.85 9.54
C ALA A 22 -45.39 30.10 10.03
N VAL A 23 -44.90 30.21 11.29
CA VAL A 23 -45.30 29.91 12.70
C VAL A 23 -45.27 28.38 13.05
N PHE A 24 -44.67 27.83 14.11
CA PHE A 24 -43.81 28.25 15.26
C PHE A 24 -42.87 27.04 15.61
N SER A 25 -41.96 26.96 16.60
CA SER A 25 -41.65 27.66 17.88
C SER A 25 -40.11 27.69 18.14
N PHE A 26 -39.64 27.97 19.36
CA PHE A 26 -38.22 27.94 19.78
C PHE A 26 -38.05 27.07 21.06
N VAL A 27 -37.10 26.11 21.10
CA VAL A 27 -36.67 25.44 22.36
C VAL A 27 -35.18 25.08 22.30
N LEU A 28 -34.41 25.53 23.29
CA LEU A 28 -33.07 25.02 23.60
C LEU A 28 -33.19 23.80 24.52
N VAL A 29 -32.60 22.66 24.15
CA VAL A 29 -32.43 21.51 25.07
C VAL A 29 -30.98 21.04 25.08
N SER A 30 -30.50 20.91 26.30
CA SER A 30 -29.20 20.48 26.80
C SER A 30 -28.47 19.35 26.07
N ALA A 31 -27.17 19.24 26.38
CA ALA A 31 -26.35 18.07 26.10
C ALA A 31 -27.05 16.75 26.50
N CYS A 32 -26.85 15.72 25.68
CA CYS A 32 -27.15 14.33 26.03
C CYS A 32 -25.91 13.48 25.76
N SER A 33 -25.13 13.23 26.81
CA SER A 33 -24.59 11.88 26.99
C SER A 33 -25.75 10.87 27.00
N ASP A 34 -25.49 9.62 26.64
CA ASP A 34 -26.46 8.53 26.67
C ASP A 34 -27.74 8.71 25.84
N ARG A 35 -27.58 8.89 24.52
CA ARG A 35 -28.55 8.38 23.54
C ARG A 35 -28.15 7.00 23.01
N GLN A 36 -28.07 6.01 23.90
CA GLN A 36 -28.18 4.61 23.46
C GLN A 36 -29.58 4.39 22.87
N ALA A 37 -29.65 3.96 21.61
CA ALA A 37 -30.90 3.58 20.98
C ALA A 37 -31.48 2.33 21.70
N LYS A 38 -32.59 2.52 22.43
CA LYS A 38 -33.20 1.45 23.26
C LYS A 38 -33.84 0.32 22.44
N ALA A 39 -34.11 0.54 21.16
CA ALA A 39 -34.57 -0.49 20.22
C ALA A 39 -33.39 -0.99 19.38
N LYS A 40 -33.17 -2.30 19.36
CA LYS A 40 -32.23 -3.00 18.47
C LYS A 40 -33.02 -3.74 17.38
N PRO A 41 -32.46 -3.96 16.17
CA PRO A 41 -33.09 -4.82 15.18
C PRO A 41 -33.21 -6.25 15.70
N ASN A 42 -34.31 -6.93 15.37
CA ASN A 42 -34.52 -8.33 15.73
C ASN A 42 -33.77 -9.25 14.76
N LEU A 43 -32.53 -9.60 15.11
CA LEU A 43 -31.65 -10.44 14.29
C LEU A 43 -31.83 -11.93 14.66
N VAL A 44 -32.32 -12.73 13.72
CA VAL A 44 -32.52 -14.18 13.91
C VAL A 44 -31.47 -14.94 13.09
N PHE A 45 -30.42 -15.39 13.76
CA PHE A 45 -29.36 -16.19 13.15
C PHE A 45 -29.88 -17.58 12.75
N LYS A 46 -29.57 -18.01 11.53
CA LYS A 46 -29.96 -19.30 10.94
C LYS A 46 -28.84 -19.80 10.03
N SER A 47 -28.80 -21.09 9.75
CA SER A 47 -27.95 -21.63 8.68
C SER A 47 -28.33 -21.00 7.34
N ALA A 48 -27.33 -20.68 6.51
CA ALA A 48 -27.55 -20.15 5.17
C ALA A 48 -28.34 -21.17 4.31
N PRO A 49 -29.35 -20.73 3.53
CA PRO A 49 -30.15 -21.64 2.69
C PRO A 49 -29.36 -22.18 1.49
N GLN A 50 -28.33 -21.45 1.05
CA GLN A 50 -27.39 -21.80 -0.01
C GLN A 50 -26.02 -21.16 0.32
N PRO A 51 -24.90 -21.69 -0.20
CA PRO A 51 -23.58 -21.07 -0.05
C PRO A 51 -23.59 -19.60 -0.53
N GLY A 52 -22.85 -18.73 0.16
CA GLY A 52 -22.73 -17.31 -0.19
C GLY A 52 -23.91 -16.40 0.20
N VAL A 53 -25.04 -16.95 0.68
CA VAL A 53 -26.15 -16.15 1.23
C VAL A 53 -25.87 -15.82 2.70
N VAL A 54 -25.87 -14.53 3.04
CA VAL A 54 -25.51 -14.04 4.40
C VAL A 54 -26.68 -13.44 5.16
N ALA A 55 -27.69 -12.88 4.47
CA ALA A 55 -28.90 -12.35 5.12
C ALA A 55 -30.12 -12.42 4.19
N LYS A 56 -31.32 -12.22 4.78
CA LYS A 56 -32.57 -12.03 4.04
C LYS A 56 -33.39 -10.91 4.69
N ILE A 57 -33.76 -9.89 3.92
CA ILE A 57 -34.52 -8.71 4.37
C ILE A 57 -35.90 -8.76 3.71
N GLY A 58 -36.93 -9.19 4.45
CA GLY A 58 -38.24 -9.47 3.88
C GLY A 58 -38.16 -10.59 2.83
N ASN A 59 -38.21 -10.22 1.55
CA ASN A 59 -37.99 -11.14 0.42
C ASN A 59 -36.60 -11.03 -0.22
N GLU A 60 -35.88 -9.93 -0.01
CA GLU A 60 -34.55 -9.66 -0.59
C GLU A 60 -33.49 -10.58 0.00
N VAL A 61 -32.65 -11.18 -0.85
CA VAL A 61 -31.56 -12.10 -0.45
C VAL A 61 -30.22 -11.38 -0.61
N ILE A 62 -29.48 -11.24 0.48
CA ILE A 62 -28.18 -10.58 0.52
C ILE A 62 -27.08 -11.64 0.43
N THR A 63 -26.16 -11.49 -0.52
CA THR A 63 -24.95 -12.32 -0.68
C THR A 63 -23.75 -11.72 0.05
N GLU A 64 -22.70 -12.51 0.29
CA GLU A 64 -21.45 -12.00 0.89
C GLU A 64 -20.86 -10.85 0.06
N ASP A 65 -20.82 -10.97 -1.27
CA ASP A 65 -20.37 -9.91 -2.18
C ASP A 65 -21.20 -8.62 -2.09
N ALA A 66 -22.53 -8.74 -1.91
CA ALA A 66 -23.43 -7.59 -1.78
C ALA A 66 -23.36 -6.94 -0.40
N LEU A 67 -23.03 -7.71 0.65
CA LEU A 67 -22.79 -7.20 2.00
C LEU A 67 -21.43 -6.50 2.13
N ILE A 68 -20.40 -7.00 1.44
CA ILE A 68 -19.05 -6.40 1.45
C ILE A 68 -19.00 -5.15 0.56
N GLY A 69 -19.69 -5.13 -0.59
CA GLY A 69 -19.80 -3.94 -1.44
C GLY A 69 -18.43 -3.42 -1.90
N ASP A 70 -18.09 -2.20 -1.48
CA ASP A 70 -16.84 -1.51 -1.81
C ASP A 70 -15.69 -1.84 -0.83
N ASP A 71 -15.97 -2.42 0.35
CA ASP A 71 -14.98 -2.76 1.38
C ASP A 71 -14.17 -4.05 1.04
N LYS A 72 -14.15 -4.45 -0.24
CA LYS A 72 -13.49 -5.69 -0.70
C LYS A 72 -12.00 -5.75 -0.39
N LEU A 73 -11.29 -4.61 -0.41
CA LEU A 73 -9.88 -4.59 0.01
C LEU A 73 -9.74 -4.87 1.51
N ASP A 74 -10.59 -4.28 2.34
CA ASP A 74 -10.48 -4.38 3.80
C ASP A 74 -10.84 -5.81 4.26
N PHE A 75 -11.85 -6.42 3.63
CA PHE A 75 -12.15 -7.85 3.81
C PHE A 75 -11.07 -8.77 3.23
N PHE A 76 -10.37 -8.38 2.16
CA PHE A 76 -9.21 -9.11 1.67
C PHE A 76 -8.02 -9.02 2.64
N ASP A 77 -7.72 -7.85 3.18
CA ASP A 77 -6.64 -7.67 4.17
C ASP A 77 -6.95 -8.42 5.47
N LEU A 78 -8.21 -8.54 5.88
CA LEU A 78 -8.64 -9.44 6.97
C LEU A 78 -8.40 -10.92 6.62
N LYS A 79 -8.79 -11.37 5.41
CA LYS A 79 -8.55 -12.76 4.94
C LYS A 79 -7.05 -13.05 4.80
N LYS A 80 -6.25 -12.08 4.35
CA LYS A 80 -4.78 -12.11 4.34
C LYS A 80 -4.20 -12.20 5.75
N ARG A 81 -4.70 -11.42 6.70
CA ARG A 81 -4.24 -11.47 8.10
C ARG A 81 -4.57 -12.81 8.77
N GLU A 82 -5.71 -13.40 8.46
CA GLU A 82 -6.05 -14.76 8.89
C GLU A 82 -5.06 -15.80 8.31
N TYR A 83 -4.71 -15.69 7.03
CA TYR A 83 -3.72 -16.54 6.38
C TYR A 83 -2.30 -16.38 6.96
N GLU A 84 -1.85 -15.15 7.21
CA GLU A 84 -0.57 -14.87 7.88
C GLU A 84 -0.50 -15.58 9.25
N LEU A 85 -1.55 -15.44 10.08
CA LEU A 85 -1.61 -16.09 11.39
C LEU A 85 -1.66 -17.64 11.30
N LYS A 86 -2.31 -18.19 10.27
CA LYS A 86 -2.26 -19.64 9.98
C LYS A 86 -0.86 -20.09 9.56
N MET A 87 -0.18 -19.32 8.71
CA MET A 87 1.20 -19.60 8.28
C MET A 87 2.20 -19.49 9.43
N ASP A 88 2.13 -18.45 10.27
CA ASP A 88 2.97 -18.34 11.47
C ASP A 88 2.77 -19.53 12.43
N ARG A 89 1.51 -19.96 12.61
CA ARG A 89 1.21 -21.14 13.43
C ARG A 89 1.72 -22.43 12.81
N LEU A 90 1.62 -22.59 11.49
CA LEU A 90 2.18 -23.73 10.75
C LEU A 90 3.71 -23.74 10.81
N ASN A 91 4.37 -22.60 10.62
CA ASN A 91 5.82 -22.43 10.73
C ASN A 91 6.33 -22.87 12.10
N LYS A 92 5.66 -22.46 13.19
CA LYS A 92 5.98 -22.97 14.53
C LYS A 92 5.76 -24.48 14.65
N LEU A 93 4.64 -25.01 14.16
CA LEU A 93 4.38 -26.45 14.19
C LEU A 93 5.41 -27.27 13.39
N MET A 94 5.93 -26.75 12.27
CA MET A 94 7.02 -27.37 11.52
C MET A 94 8.31 -27.42 12.33
N VAL A 95 8.67 -26.36 13.06
CA VAL A 95 9.82 -26.38 13.98
C VAL A 95 9.59 -27.38 15.11
N ASP A 96 8.45 -27.31 15.80
CA ASP A 96 8.05 -28.18 16.93
C ASP A 96 7.94 -29.68 16.55
N ARG A 97 7.80 -30.01 15.25
CA ARG A 97 7.68 -31.39 14.76
C ARG A 97 8.95 -31.90 14.08
N LEU A 98 9.49 -31.14 13.13
CA LEU A 98 10.63 -31.58 12.30
C LEU A 98 11.94 -31.46 13.08
N VAL A 99 12.25 -30.27 13.61
CA VAL A 99 13.42 -30.06 14.48
C VAL A 99 13.26 -30.82 15.81
N GLY A 100 12.02 -30.95 16.30
CA GLY A 100 11.68 -31.78 17.46
C GLY A 100 11.92 -33.29 17.26
N ALA A 101 11.81 -33.81 16.03
CA ALA A 101 12.13 -35.19 15.71
C ALA A 101 13.64 -35.41 15.61
N GLU A 102 14.35 -34.53 14.89
CA GLU A 102 15.81 -34.49 14.80
C GLU A 102 16.48 -34.42 16.19
N ALA A 103 15.99 -33.54 17.07
CA ALA A 103 16.48 -33.41 18.44
C ALA A 103 16.33 -34.72 19.24
N LYS A 104 15.19 -35.40 19.11
CA LYS A 104 14.96 -36.71 19.75
C LYS A 104 15.88 -37.79 19.21
N ALA A 105 16.07 -37.87 17.89
CA ALA A 105 16.99 -38.81 17.27
C ALA A 105 18.45 -38.59 17.73
N ALA A 106 18.82 -37.34 18.00
CA ALA A 106 20.12 -36.97 18.57
C ALA A 106 20.23 -37.16 20.11
N ASN A 107 19.16 -37.56 20.81
CA ASN A 107 19.05 -37.58 22.27
C ASN A 107 19.32 -36.21 22.94
N MET A 108 18.81 -35.13 22.34
CA MET A 108 18.98 -33.75 22.78
C MET A 108 17.64 -33.09 23.11
N SER A 109 17.65 -32.05 23.96
CA SER A 109 16.52 -31.12 23.99
C SER A 109 16.42 -30.36 22.65
N GLN A 110 15.24 -29.85 22.31
CA GLN A 110 15.07 -29.11 21.05
C GLN A 110 15.93 -27.83 21.02
N ASP A 111 16.04 -27.11 22.14
CA ASP A 111 16.91 -25.95 22.27
C ASP A 111 18.40 -26.33 22.22
N ASP A 112 18.80 -27.45 22.82
CA ASP A 112 20.17 -27.98 22.67
C ASP A 112 20.50 -28.29 21.22
N TYR A 113 19.61 -28.99 20.50
CA TYR A 113 19.82 -29.30 19.08
C TYR A 113 19.89 -28.01 18.25
N ILE A 114 18.96 -27.07 18.45
CA ILE A 114 19.00 -25.77 17.76
C ILE A 114 20.33 -25.06 18.04
N ASN A 115 20.75 -24.92 19.29
CA ASN A 115 21.96 -24.18 19.64
C ASN A 115 23.25 -24.89 19.18
N LYS A 116 23.32 -26.22 19.28
CA LYS A 116 24.56 -27.01 19.05
C LYS A 116 24.66 -27.63 17.63
N LYS A 117 23.55 -27.80 16.90
CA LYS A 117 23.50 -28.44 15.57
C LYS A 117 23.01 -27.52 14.46
N ILE A 118 22.07 -26.60 14.72
CA ILE A 118 21.58 -25.64 13.73
C ILE A 118 22.42 -24.35 13.75
N VAL A 119 22.65 -23.78 14.92
CA VAL A 119 23.43 -22.54 15.09
C VAL A 119 24.93 -22.83 15.20
N GLY A 120 25.31 -23.87 15.94
CA GLY A 120 26.69 -24.36 16.01
C GLY A 120 27.67 -23.49 16.82
N GLY A 121 27.20 -22.46 17.53
CA GLY A 121 28.04 -21.58 18.34
C GLY A 121 27.41 -20.23 18.68
N GLU A 122 28.25 -19.25 18.98
CA GLU A 122 27.83 -17.86 19.20
C GLU A 122 27.47 -17.18 17.86
N ILE A 123 26.30 -16.53 17.80
CA ILE A 123 25.90 -15.76 16.63
C ILE A 123 26.61 -14.40 16.65
N LYS A 124 27.67 -14.28 15.85
CA LYS A 124 28.37 -13.01 15.68
C LYS A 124 27.62 -12.09 14.71
N ILE A 125 27.44 -10.85 15.16
CA ILE A 125 26.87 -9.72 14.41
C ILE A 125 28.03 -8.77 14.11
N SER A 126 28.21 -8.39 12.85
CA SER A 126 29.28 -7.47 12.46
C SER A 126 28.85 -6.01 12.64
N ASP A 127 29.82 -5.09 12.78
CA ASP A 127 29.51 -3.65 12.73
C ASP A 127 28.89 -3.23 11.38
N LYS A 128 29.04 -4.02 10.31
CA LYS A 128 28.32 -3.81 9.04
C LYS A 128 26.83 -4.10 9.20
N ASP A 129 26.48 -5.22 9.82
CA ASP A 129 25.08 -5.61 10.06
C ASP A 129 24.38 -4.59 10.98
N LEU A 130 25.10 -4.15 12.03
CA LEU A 130 24.65 -3.11 12.95
C LEU A 130 24.43 -1.76 12.23
N LYS A 131 25.41 -1.28 11.45
CA LYS A 131 25.29 -0.03 10.69
C LYS A 131 24.17 -0.09 9.66
N LYS A 132 24.01 -1.24 8.98
CA LYS A 132 22.89 -1.49 8.06
C LYS A 132 21.55 -1.35 8.79
N PHE A 133 21.37 -2.03 9.93
CA PHE A 133 20.12 -1.96 10.70
C PHE A 133 19.82 -0.54 11.22
N ILE A 134 20.82 0.18 11.72
CA ILE A 134 20.67 1.57 12.20
C ILE A 134 20.18 2.47 11.06
N ALA A 135 20.77 2.35 9.87
CA ALA A 135 20.36 3.11 8.69
C ALA A 135 18.95 2.72 8.20
N GLU A 136 18.66 1.42 8.03
CA GLU A 136 17.34 0.93 7.60
C GLU A 136 16.22 1.35 8.55
N LYS A 137 16.47 1.32 9.87
CA LYS A 137 15.51 1.76 10.89
C LYS A 137 15.57 3.25 11.20
N HIS A 138 16.39 4.02 10.46
CA HIS A 138 16.51 5.48 10.56
C HIS A 138 16.73 5.96 12.01
N ILE A 139 17.47 5.18 12.81
CA ILE A 139 17.66 5.47 14.23
C ILE A 139 18.64 6.65 14.37
N PRO A 140 18.24 7.78 14.99
CA PRO A 140 19.11 8.95 15.11
C PRO A 140 20.40 8.61 15.87
N GLU A 141 21.56 9.08 15.39
CA GLU A 141 22.86 8.79 16.04
C GLU A 141 22.90 9.23 17.50
N SER A 142 22.18 10.31 17.85
CA SER A 142 22.00 10.80 19.23
C SER A 142 21.29 9.81 20.17
N GLN A 143 20.62 8.78 19.64
CA GLN A 143 20.02 7.69 20.41
C GLN A 143 20.91 6.44 20.49
N ILE A 144 22.00 6.36 19.71
CA ILE A 144 22.91 5.21 19.67
C ILE A 144 23.89 5.25 20.85
N ASN A 145 23.44 4.79 22.00
CA ASN A 145 24.27 4.55 23.18
C ASN A 145 24.61 3.04 23.33
N PRO A 146 25.49 2.63 24.27
CA PRO A 146 25.89 1.23 24.43
C PRO A 146 24.73 0.26 24.69
N GLN A 147 23.73 0.66 25.48
CA GLN A 147 22.55 -0.16 25.78
C GLN A 147 21.67 -0.36 24.53
N ILE A 148 21.53 0.67 23.69
CA ILE A 148 20.82 0.57 22.41
C ILE A 148 21.62 -0.30 21.43
N LYS A 149 22.96 -0.16 21.35
CA LYS A 149 23.82 -1.05 20.55
C LYS A 149 23.65 -2.52 20.97
N GLU A 150 23.66 -2.80 22.28
CA GLU A 150 23.45 -4.16 22.81
C GLU A 150 22.06 -4.70 22.46
N ARG A 151 20.99 -3.93 22.65
CA ARG A 151 19.62 -4.34 22.30
C ARG A 151 19.46 -4.63 20.81
N ILE A 152 20.13 -3.86 19.94
CA ILE A 152 20.16 -4.13 18.49
C ILE A 152 20.93 -5.42 18.19
N VAL A 153 22.09 -5.65 18.83
CA VAL A 153 22.85 -6.91 18.67
C VAL A 153 22.01 -8.12 19.08
N ASN A 154 21.38 -8.08 20.26
CA ASN A 154 20.56 -9.18 20.78
C ASN A 154 19.32 -9.44 19.87
N TYR A 155 18.72 -8.39 19.32
CA TYR A 155 17.66 -8.50 18.29
C TYR A 155 18.19 -9.16 17.01
N LEU A 156 19.32 -8.69 16.46
CA LEU A 156 19.90 -9.24 15.23
C LEU A 156 20.36 -10.70 15.41
N GLN A 157 20.89 -11.07 16.58
CA GLN A 157 21.18 -12.45 16.94
C GLN A 157 19.90 -13.31 16.94
N THR A 158 18.81 -12.79 17.51
CA THR A 158 17.52 -13.49 17.54
C THR A 158 16.97 -13.70 16.13
N MET A 159 16.99 -12.67 15.27
CA MET A 159 16.57 -12.78 13.87
C MET A 159 17.40 -13.80 13.09
N LYS A 160 18.73 -13.72 13.21
CA LYS A 160 19.68 -14.63 12.54
C LYS A 160 19.59 -16.07 13.07
N LYS A 161 19.20 -16.28 14.33
CA LYS A 161 18.82 -17.61 14.86
C LYS A 161 17.56 -18.15 14.19
N GLN A 162 16.52 -17.34 14.04
CA GLN A 162 15.29 -17.75 13.34
C GLN A 162 15.55 -18.06 11.86
N GLU A 163 16.39 -17.26 11.19
CA GLU A 163 16.81 -17.52 9.80
C GLU A 163 17.47 -18.90 9.65
N MET A 164 18.44 -19.25 10.52
CA MET A 164 19.08 -20.57 10.49
C MET A 164 18.09 -21.72 10.73
N ILE A 165 17.11 -21.53 11.64
CA ILE A 165 16.04 -22.51 11.89
C ILE A 165 15.16 -22.68 10.64
N GLN A 166 14.75 -21.58 9.99
CA GLN A 166 13.97 -21.60 8.76
C GLN A 166 14.74 -22.27 7.61
N GLN A 167 16.02 -21.93 7.43
CA GLN A 167 16.90 -22.58 6.45
C GLN A 167 17.10 -24.09 6.74
N HIS A 168 17.07 -24.51 8.00
CA HIS A 168 17.13 -25.93 8.37
C HIS A 168 15.81 -26.64 8.09
N VAL A 169 14.66 -26.06 8.47
CA VAL A 169 13.33 -26.58 8.12
C VAL A 169 13.17 -26.71 6.60
N ALA A 170 13.57 -25.71 5.83
CA ALA A 170 13.52 -25.74 4.36
C ALA A 170 14.41 -26.85 3.74
N LYS A 171 15.48 -27.28 4.41
CA LYS A 171 16.27 -28.46 3.99
C LYS A 171 15.52 -29.77 4.29
N LEU A 172 14.88 -29.88 5.45
CA LEU A 172 14.08 -31.05 5.83
C LEU A 172 12.86 -31.23 4.93
N THR A 173 12.15 -30.14 4.57
CA THR A 173 10.95 -30.20 3.72
C THR A 173 11.25 -30.31 2.23
N LYS A 174 12.50 -30.12 1.79
CA LYS A 174 12.88 -30.10 0.36
C LYS A 174 12.48 -31.38 -0.40
N ASN A 175 12.64 -32.53 0.25
CA ASN A 175 12.35 -33.84 -0.34
C ASN A 175 11.08 -34.49 0.25
N ASN A 176 10.46 -33.83 1.24
CA ASN A 176 9.25 -34.29 1.93
C ASN A 176 8.38 -33.04 2.22
N PRO A 177 7.65 -32.53 1.23
CA PRO A 177 6.93 -31.27 1.34
C PRO A 177 5.80 -31.36 2.38
N VAL A 178 5.51 -30.22 3.03
CA VAL A 178 4.37 -30.11 3.94
C VAL A 178 3.13 -29.72 3.14
N GLU A 179 2.12 -30.58 3.16
CA GLU A 179 0.84 -30.36 2.48
C GLU A 179 0.03 -29.28 3.22
N VAL A 180 -0.42 -28.25 2.51
CA VAL A 180 -1.14 -27.10 3.08
C VAL A 180 -2.53 -27.01 2.46
N TYR A 181 -3.55 -27.24 3.29
CA TYR A 181 -4.95 -27.34 2.87
C TYR A 181 -5.79 -26.08 3.11
N PHE A 182 -5.20 -25.01 3.67
CA PHE A 182 -5.84 -23.69 3.70
C PHE A 182 -5.36 -22.84 2.52
N SER A 183 -6.28 -22.15 1.86
CA SER A 183 -5.98 -21.34 0.67
C SER A 183 -5.20 -20.08 1.01
N LYS A 184 -4.13 -19.80 0.25
CA LYS A 184 -3.56 -18.45 0.11
C LYS A 184 -4.66 -17.53 -0.45
N PRO A 185 -5.10 -16.48 0.26
CA PRO A 185 -6.17 -15.63 -0.20
C PRO A 185 -5.70 -14.89 -1.46
N LYS A 186 -6.50 -14.95 -2.51
CA LYS A 186 -6.28 -14.23 -3.76
C LYS A 186 -7.44 -13.29 -4.00
N MET A 187 -7.10 -12.07 -4.41
CA MET A 187 -8.03 -11.10 -4.96
C MET A 187 -7.39 -10.63 -6.26
N GLN A 188 -7.99 -11.00 -7.38
CA GLN A 188 -7.62 -10.49 -8.69
C GLN A 188 -8.63 -9.41 -9.05
N VAL A 189 -8.23 -8.14 -8.89
CA VAL A 189 -8.98 -7.03 -9.46
C VAL A 189 -8.59 -6.90 -10.92
N ALA A 190 -9.55 -6.69 -11.83
CA ALA A 190 -9.26 -6.46 -13.23
C ALA A 190 -8.68 -5.04 -13.42
N VAL A 191 -7.35 -4.93 -13.31
CA VAL A 191 -6.63 -3.65 -13.37
C VAL A 191 -5.95 -3.47 -14.71
N GLU A 192 -6.35 -2.43 -15.44
CA GLU A 192 -5.82 -2.07 -16.74
C GLU A 192 -4.72 -1.02 -16.63
N ALA A 193 -3.62 -1.24 -17.35
CA ALA A 193 -2.63 -0.18 -17.57
C ALA A 193 -3.20 0.95 -18.45
N GLY A 194 -4.05 0.62 -19.43
CA GLY A 194 -4.56 1.58 -20.42
C GLY A 194 -3.42 2.31 -21.13
N ASN A 195 -3.53 3.64 -21.23
CA ASN A 195 -2.53 4.53 -21.83
C ASN A 195 -1.41 4.98 -20.85
N ALA A 196 -1.29 4.35 -19.68
CA ALA A 196 -0.28 4.69 -18.69
C ALA A 196 1.15 4.56 -19.23
N PRO A 197 2.07 5.51 -18.92
CA PRO A 197 3.49 5.37 -19.20
C PRO A 197 4.03 4.07 -18.59
N PHE A 198 4.80 3.29 -19.36
CA PHE A 198 5.32 2.00 -18.90
C PHE A 198 6.79 1.74 -19.27
N VAL A 199 7.41 0.80 -18.56
CA VAL A 199 8.69 0.16 -18.89
C VAL A 199 8.52 -1.36 -19.03
N GLY A 200 9.52 -2.00 -19.65
CA GLY A 200 9.54 -3.43 -19.90
C GLY A 200 8.90 -3.80 -21.24
N SER A 201 8.44 -5.03 -21.38
CA SER A 201 7.84 -5.52 -22.62
C SER A 201 6.35 -5.22 -22.65
N GLU A 202 5.83 -4.65 -23.75
CA GLU A 202 4.38 -4.55 -23.94
C GLU A 202 3.69 -5.92 -23.95
N LYS A 203 4.42 -6.97 -24.39
CA LYS A 203 3.98 -8.37 -24.42
C LYS A 203 4.48 -9.18 -23.22
N ALA A 204 4.71 -8.52 -22.08
CA ALA A 204 5.12 -9.17 -20.85
C ALA A 204 4.08 -10.18 -20.35
N ALA A 205 4.54 -11.29 -19.77
CA ALA A 205 3.67 -12.29 -19.15
C ALA A 205 3.05 -11.78 -17.83
N VAL A 206 3.68 -10.79 -17.19
CA VAL A 206 3.20 -10.14 -15.96
C VAL A 206 3.12 -8.62 -16.18
N THR A 207 1.96 -8.04 -15.92
CA THR A 207 1.77 -6.59 -15.85
C THR A 207 1.67 -6.17 -14.38
N ILE A 208 2.42 -5.14 -14.01
CA ILE A 208 2.40 -4.49 -12.70
C ILE A 208 1.85 -3.09 -12.95
N VAL A 209 0.68 -2.77 -12.40
CA VAL A 209 0.11 -1.42 -12.44
C VAL A 209 0.37 -0.76 -11.09
N GLU A 210 1.14 0.33 -11.09
CA GLU A 210 1.43 1.17 -9.94
C GLU A 210 0.48 2.37 -9.88
N PHE A 211 -0.09 2.67 -8.72
CA PHE A 211 -0.82 3.90 -8.40
C PHE A 211 0.00 4.71 -7.40
N SER A 212 0.46 5.88 -7.81
CA SER A 212 1.60 6.54 -7.16
C SER A 212 1.59 8.06 -7.29
N ASP A 213 2.38 8.71 -6.44
CA ASP A 213 2.32 10.13 -6.10
C ASP A 213 3.74 10.68 -5.90
N PHE A 214 4.12 11.67 -6.71
CA PHE A 214 5.48 12.23 -6.72
C PHE A 214 5.90 12.98 -5.44
N GLN A 215 4.99 13.35 -4.54
CA GLN A 215 5.33 13.90 -3.22
C GLN A 215 5.26 12.87 -2.08
N CYS A 216 4.65 11.70 -2.31
CA CYS A 216 4.55 10.67 -1.29
C CYS A 216 5.93 10.04 -0.98
N PRO A 217 6.44 10.10 0.27
CA PRO A 217 7.75 9.52 0.62
C PRO A 217 7.81 8.00 0.55
N PHE A 218 6.66 7.32 0.58
CA PHE A 218 6.59 5.86 0.37
C PHE A 218 6.74 5.52 -1.11
N CYS A 219 6.23 6.36 -2.02
CA CYS A 219 6.37 6.14 -3.46
C CYS A 219 7.83 6.28 -3.90
N SER A 220 8.57 7.27 -3.39
CA SER A 220 10.02 7.41 -3.67
C SER A 220 10.82 6.17 -3.26
N ARG A 221 10.53 5.58 -2.08
CA ARG A 221 11.16 4.31 -1.66
C ARG A 221 10.73 3.12 -2.53
N ALA A 222 9.46 3.05 -2.92
CA ALA A 222 9.00 1.97 -3.78
C ALA A 222 9.54 2.07 -5.22
N ALA A 223 9.88 3.27 -5.70
CA ALA A 223 10.58 3.44 -6.97
C ALA A 223 11.98 2.78 -6.97
N GLU A 224 12.64 2.67 -5.82
CA GLU A 224 13.88 1.86 -5.68
C GLU A 224 13.57 0.37 -5.89
N THR A 225 12.55 -0.16 -5.21
CA THR A 225 12.10 -1.56 -5.37
C THR A 225 11.63 -1.86 -6.78
N VAL A 226 10.94 -0.93 -7.44
CA VAL A 226 10.51 -1.02 -8.84
C VAL A 226 11.73 -1.13 -9.77
N HIS A 227 12.81 -0.39 -9.52
CA HIS A 227 14.06 -0.57 -10.27
C HIS A 227 14.73 -1.93 -10.01
N GLU A 228 14.66 -2.48 -8.79
CA GLU A 228 15.13 -3.84 -8.52
C GLU A 228 14.29 -4.91 -9.24
N VAL A 229 12.96 -4.74 -9.30
CA VAL A 229 12.05 -5.59 -10.07
C VAL A 229 12.39 -5.52 -11.57
N GLN A 230 12.55 -4.33 -12.14
CA GLN A 230 12.99 -4.15 -13.53
C GLN A 230 14.32 -4.86 -13.80
N LYS A 231 15.29 -4.72 -12.90
CA LYS A 231 16.63 -5.34 -13.00
C LYS A 231 16.60 -6.86 -12.88
N LYS A 232 15.74 -7.43 -12.02
CA LYS A 232 15.60 -8.88 -11.81
C LYS A 232 14.83 -9.56 -12.96
N TYR A 233 13.78 -8.90 -13.48
CA TYR A 233 12.83 -9.52 -14.40
C TYR A 233 12.94 -9.07 -15.86
N GLY A 234 13.40 -7.84 -16.11
CA GLY A 234 13.52 -7.26 -17.44
C GLY A 234 12.23 -7.39 -18.26
N ASN A 235 12.35 -7.84 -19.51
CA ASN A 235 11.22 -7.98 -20.45
C ASN A 235 10.16 -9.02 -20.06
N LYS A 236 10.28 -9.71 -18.92
CA LYS A 236 9.23 -10.59 -18.37
C LYS A 236 8.09 -9.80 -17.73
N VAL A 237 8.35 -8.56 -17.30
CA VAL A 237 7.36 -7.64 -16.70
C VAL A 237 7.08 -6.44 -17.60
N LYS A 238 5.85 -5.91 -17.49
CA LYS A 238 5.44 -4.56 -17.89
C LYS A 238 5.14 -3.80 -16.60
N ILE A 239 5.78 -2.67 -16.34
CA ILE A 239 5.47 -1.84 -15.17
C ILE A 239 4.89 -0.52 -15.66
N ALA A 240 3.63 -0.24 -15.33
CA ALA A 240 2.86 0.89 -15.81
C ALA A 240 2.48 1.83 -14.64
N PHE A 241 2.70 3.12 -14.81
CA PHE A 241 2.55 4.14 -13.77
C PHE A 241 1.25 4.94 -13.96
N ARG A 242 0.33 4.86 -13.01
CA ARG A 242 -0.94 5.61 -12.98
C ARG A 242 -0.92 6.63 -11.84
N HIS A 243 -1.46 7.81 -12.10
CA HIS A 243 -1.33 8.94 -11.18
C HIS A 243 -2.41 8.94 -10.10
N PHE A 244 -2.00 8.91 -8.83
CA PHE A 244 -2.92 8.97 -7.69
C PHE A 244 -2.48 10.06 -6.68
N PRO A 245 -2.40 11.34 -7.09
CA PRO A 245 -1.94 12.43 -6.22
C PRO A 245 -2.92 12.66 -5.06
N LEU A 246 -2.43 12.50 -3.83
CA LEU A 246 -3.25 12.55 -2.62
C LEU A 246 -3.59 13.99 -2.19
N PRO A 247 -4.75 14.25 -1.55
CA PRO A 247 -5.22 15.61 -1.26
C PRO A 247 -4.31 16.48 -0.37
N MET A 248 -3.40 15.89 0.41
CA MET A 248 -2.44 16.64 1.24
C MET A 248 -1.17 17.06 0.47
N HIS A 249 -0.97 16.56 -0.76
CA HIS A 249 0.21 16.82 -1.59
C HIS A 249 -0.08 17.86 -2.67
N LYS A 250 0.03 19.14 -2.28
CA LYS A 250 -0.38 20.30 -3.08
C LYS A 250 0.26 20.40 -4.48
N ASP A 251 1.46 19.84 -4.67
CA ASP A 251 2.21 19.91 -5.93
C ASP A 251 2.17 18.58 -6.71
N ALA A 252 1.69 17.48 -6.11
CA ALA A 252 1.67 16.16 -6.75
C ALA A 252 0.78 16.12 -8.00
N LYS A 253 -0.36 16.83 -8.03
CA LYS A 253 -1.24 16.88 -9.20
C LYS A 253 -0.63 17.70 -10.36
N PRO A 254 -0.04 18.89 -10.13
CA PRO A 254 0.84 19.55 -11.12
C PRO A 254 2.01 18.68 -11.61
N ALA A 255 2.69 17.95 -10.72
CA ALA A 255 3.81 17.09 -11.08
C ALA A 255 3.38 15.87 -11.93
N ALA A 256 2.20 15.30 -11.64
CA ALA A 256 1.58 14.26 -12.46
C ALA A 256 1.28 14.76 -13.88
N GLU A 257 0.59 15.90 -14.02
CA GLU A 257 0.33 16.52 -15.32
C GLU A 257 1.62 16.86 -16.08
N ALA A 258 2.62 17.42 -15.39
CA ALA A 258 3.93 17.70 -15.95
C ALA A 258 4.63 16.46 -16.50
N SER A 259 4.51 15.32 -15.82
CA SER A 259 5.10 14.06 -16.28
C SER A 259 4.42 13.53 -17.55
N LEU A 260 3.09 13.66 -17.66
CA LEU A 260 2.35 13.27 -18.86
C LEU A 260 2.64 14.20 -20.05
N CYS A 261 2.80 15.51 -19.81
CA CYS A 261 3.31 16.46 -20.80
C CYS A 261 4.73 16.12 -21.29
N LEU A 262 5.52 15.35 -20.53
CA LEU A 262 6.81 14.81 -20.97
C LEU A 262 6.71 13.42 -21.61
N ASN A 263 5.74 12.58 -21.21
CA ASN A 263 5.46 11.31 -21.87
C ASN A 263 5.02 11.50 -23.33
N GLU A 264 4.23 12.55 -23.62
CA GLU A 264 3.90 12.94 -25.00
C GLU A 264 5.14 13.13 -25.88
N GLN A 265 6.23 13.61 -25.28
CA GLN A 265 7.50 13.81 -25.98
C GLN A 265 8.41 12.58 -26.02
N GLY A 266 7.91 11.42 -25.57
CA GLY A 266 8.59 10.13 -25.53
C GLY A 266 8.69 9.56 -24.11
N THR A 267 8.25 8.31 -23.93
CA THR A 267 8.18 7.62 -22.62
C THR A 267 9.53 7.50 -21.91
N SER A 268 10.66 7.50 -22.63
CA SER A 268 12.00 7.56 -22.03
C SER A 268 12.32 8.89 -21.34
N LYS A 269 11.58 9.97 -21.64
CA LYS A 269 11.64 11.25 -20.90
C LYS A 269 10.75 11.22 -19.66
N PHE A 270 9.58 10.59 -19.73
CA PHE A 270 8.73 10.35 -18.56
C PHE A 270 9.54 9.64 -17.46
N TRP A 271 10.20 8.53 -17.76
CA TRP A 271 10.94 7.77 -16.75
C TRP A 271 12.18 8.50 -16.20
N LYS A 272 12.86 9.31 -17.02
CA LYS A 272 13.90 10.22 -16.52
C LYS A 272 13.35 11.30 -15.59
N PHE A 273 12.18 11.86 -15.91
CA PHE A 273 11.53 12.91 -15.14
C PHE A 273 10.99 12.37 -13.81
N HIS A 274 10.26 11.25 -13.84
CA HIS A 274 9.87 10.42 -12.69
C HIS A 274 11.02 10.27 -11.68
N ASP A 275 12.19 9.87 -12.18
CA ASP A 275 13.41 9.68 -11.40
C ASP A 275 13.99 10.96 -10.80
N ILE A 276 13.77 12.12 -11.42
CA ILE A 276 14.19 13.41 -10.90
C ILE A 276 13.18 13.92 -9.87
N LEU A 277 11.87 13.75 -10.12
CA LEU A 277 10.79 14.14 -9.20
C LEU A 277 10.91 13.39 -7.86
N PHE A 278 11.07 12.06 -7.88
CA PHE A 278 11.20 11.27 -6.65
C PHE A 278 12.48 11.56 -5.85
N LYS A 279 13.49 12.18 -6.47
CA LYS A 279 14.71 12.66 -5.80
C LYS A 279 14.61 14.12 -5.31
N ASN A 280 13.52 14.83 -5.63
CA ASN A 280 13.32 16.26 -5.33
C ASN A 280 11.88 16.56 -4.82
N GLN A 281 11.28 15.65 -4.05
CA GLN A 281 9.87 15.72 -3.64
C GLN A 281 9.46 17.01 -2.90
N ASP A 282 10.43 17.71 -2.30
CA ASP A 282 10.26 18.98 -1.60
C ASP A 282 10.28 20.22 -2.51
N LYS A 283 10.61 20.07 -3.80
CA LYS A 283 10.80 21.15 -4.78
C LYS A 283 10.00 20.91 -6.06
N LEU A 284 8.72 20.58 -5.95
CA LEU A 284 7.85 20.29 -7.11
C LEU A 284 6.99 21.49 -7.55
N ASP A 285 7.42 22.72 -7.26
CA ASP A 285 6.80 23.92 -7.81
C ASP A 285 7.04 24.06 -9.33
N ALA A 286 6.23 24.89 -10.00
CA ALA A 286 6.25 25.01 -11.46
C ALA A 286 7.62 25.39 -12.07
N ALA A 287 8.45 26.17 -11.38
CA ALA A 287 9.76 26.58 -11.91
C ALA A 287 10.77 25.43 -11.82
N ASN A 288 10.74 24.66 -10.72
CA ASN A 288 11.52 23.44 -10.62
C ASN A 288 11.01 22.34 -11.56
N LEU A 289 9.70 22.19 -11.76
CA LEU A 289 9.14 21.24 -12.75
C LEU A 289 9.61 21.56 -14.18
N GLU A 290 9.62 22.83 -14.61
CA GLU A 290 10.16 23.22 -15.94
C GLU A 290 11.66 22.90 -16.05
N LYS A 291 12.45 23.21 -15.01
CA LYS A 291 13.87 22.86 -14.94
C LYS A 291 14.10 21.35 -15.05
N TYR A 292 13.39 20.55 -14.27
CA TYR A 292 13.50 19.09 -14.30
C TYR A 292 13.03 18.50 -15.64
N ALA A 293 12.04 19.12 -16.29
CA ALA A 293 11.58 18.72 -17.62
C ALA A 293 12.68 18.93 -18.68
N LYS A 294 13.44 20.03 -18.57
CA LYS A 294 14.63 20.29 -19.38
C LYS A 294 15.76 19.27 -19.09
N GLU A 295 16.03 18.98 -17.81
CA GLU A 295 17.06 18.01 -17.39
C GLU A 295 16.75 16.58 -17.86
N ALA A 296 15.47 16.18 -17.93
CA ALA A 296 15.03 14.91 -18.52
C ALA A 296 15.16 14.85 -20.07
N GLY A 297 15.49 15.97 -20.73
CA GLY A 297 15.60 16.08 -22.19
C GLY A 297 14.31 16.49 -22.90
N GLY A 298 13.40 17.18 -22.20
CA GLY A 298 12.18 17.75 -22.75
C GLY A 298 12.41 19.02 -23.59
N ASP A 299 11.60 19.18 -24.62
CA ASP A 299 11.34 20.44 -25.31
C ASP A 299 10.50 21.31 -24.37
N VAL A 300 11.16 22.31 -23.75
CA VAL A 300 10.56 23.20 -22.75
C VAL A 300 9.40 24.02 -23.33
N LYS A 301 9.44 24.38 -24.62
CA LYS A 301 8.35 25.13 -25.26
C LYS A 301 7.08 24.28 -25.32
N LYS A 302 7.19 23.05 -25.83
CA LYS A 302 6.06 22.11 -25.90
C LYS A 302 5.56 21.69 -24.53
N TYR A 303 6.47 21.55 -23.56
CA TYR A 303 6.12 21.29 -22.17
C TYR A 303 5.27 22.43 -21.60
N ASN A 304 5.72 23.69 -21.75
CA ASN A 304 4.97 24.86 -21.27
C ASN A 304 3.63 25.06 -22.00
N GLU A 305 3.57 24.82 -23.32
CA GLU A 305 2.32 24.82 -24.08
C GLU A 305 1.33 23.77 -23.54
N CYS A 306 1.81 22.56 -23.26
CA CYS A 306 1.00 21.47 -22.68
C CYS A 306 0.49 21.79 -21.26
N MET A 307 1.36 22.33 -20.40
CA MET A 307 1.02 22.73 -19.03
C MET A 307 0.03 23.89 -18.99
N GLN A 308 0.21 24.91 -19.84
CA GLN A 308 -0.70 26.06 -19.93
C GLN A 308 -2.09 25.64 -20.44
N ALA A 309 -2.14 24.68 -21.38
CA ALA A 309 -3.39 24.10 -21.88
C ALA A 309 -4.09 23.16 -20.88
N LYS A 310 -3.44 22.78 -19.76
CA LYS A 310 -3.92 21.75 -18.81
C LYS A 310 -4.34 20.45 -19.51
N LYS A 311 -3.51 20.03 -20.47
CA LYS A 311 -3.82 18.96 -21.43
C LYS A 311 -4.05 17.59 -20.78
N TYR A 312 -3.46 17.33 -19.62
CA TYR A 312 -3.50 16.03 -18.95
C TYR A 312 -4.22 16.06 -17.59
N ALA A 313 -4.71 17.21 -17.13
CA ALA A 313 -5.47 17.34 -15.88
C ALA A 313 -6.68 16.39 -15.81
N GLN A 314 -7.38 16.15 -16.93
CA GLN A 314 -8.46 15.17 -17.01
C GLN A 314 -7.95 13.72 -17.00
N ALA A 315 -6.78 13.43 -17.56
CA ALA A 315 -6.18 12.09 -17.51
C ALA A 315 -5.74 11.74 -16.07
N VAL A 316 -5.11 12.68 -15.36
CA VAL A 316 -4.77 12.51 -13.93
C VAL A 316 -6.03 12.36 -13.08
N GLN A 317 -7.11 13.09 -13.39
CA GLN A 317 -8.41 12.92 -12.71
C GLN A 317 -9.02 11.54 -12.96
N ALA A 318 -9.03 11.06 -14.21
CA ALA A 318 -9.52 9.72 -14.54
C ALA A 318 -8.64 8.60 -13.94
N ASP A 319 -7.33 8.83 -13.77
CA ASP A 319 -6.46 7.90 -13.08
C ASP A 319 -6.81 7.76 -11.59
N MET A 320 -7.13 8.87 -10.92
CA MET A 320 -7.64 8.90 -9.54
C MET A 320 -8.98 8.18 -9.43
N GLU A 321 -9.98 8.57 -10.22
CA GLU A 321 -11.34 8.00 -10.19
C GLU A 321 -11.34 6.49 -10.48
N TYR A 322 -10.51 6.03 -11.41
CA TYR A 322 -10.32 4.60 -11.65
C TYR A 322 -9.66 3.89 -10.47
N GLY A 323 -8.65 4.52 -9.85
CA GLY A 323 -8.00 4.02 -8.63
C GLY A 323 -8.97 3.86 -7.47
N GLU A 324 -9.75 4.90 -7.17
CA GLU A 324 -10.80 4.89 -6.13
C GLU A 324 -11.82 3.77 -6.39
N LYS A 325 -12.28 3.64 -7.64
CA LYS A 325 -13.22 2.59 -8.08
C LYS A 325 -12.69 1.15 -7.92
N ILE A 326 -11.37 0.95 -8.02
CA ILE A 326 -10.73 -0.36 -7.74
C ILE A 326 -10.23 -0.48 -6.28
N GLY A 327 -10.56 0.48 -5.42
CA GLY A 327 -10.31 0.47 -3.99
C GLY A 327 -9.00 1.13 -3.53
N VAL A 328 -8.21 1.79 -4.39
CA VAL A 328 -6.94 2.42 -3.99
C VAL A 328 -7.19 3.50 -2.93
N LYS A 329 -6.89 3.17 -1.66
CA LYS A 329 -7.02 4.04 -0.49
C LYS A 329 -5.72 4.77 -0.11
N SER A 330 -4.58 4.40 -0.71
CA SER A 330 -3.25 4.94 -0.38
C SER A 330 -2.22 4.71 -1.49
N THR A 331 -1.12 5.47 -1.45
CA THR A 331 0.02 5.33 -2.38
C THR A 331 1.33 4.95 -1.66
N PRO A 332 2.19 4.12 -2.25
CA PRO A 332 1.98 3.43 -3.52
C PRO A 332 1.07 2.21 -3.32
N THR A 333 0.26 1.89 -4.32
CA THR A 333 -0.49 0.63 -4.41
C THR A 333 -0.19 -0.02 -5.76
N PHE A 334 0.12 -1.31 -5.77
CA PHE A 334 0.48 -2.05 -6.97
C PHE A 334 -0.49 -3.20 -7.22
N PHE A 335 -0.69 -3.55 -8.49
CA PHE A 335 -1.47 -4.71 -8.91
C PHE A 335 -0.64 -5.58 -9.88
N VAL A 336 -0.21 -6.75 -9.43
CA VAL A 336 0.58 -7.74 -10.20
C VAL A 336 -0.38 -8.74 -10.83
N ASN A 337 -0.66 -8.61 -12.13
CA ASN A 337 -1.78 -9.31 -12.81
C ASN A 337 -3.10 -9.23 -12.01
N GLY A 338 -3.38 -8.08 -11.40
CA GLY A 338 -4.56 -7.84 -10.57
C GLY A 338 -4.43 -8.23 -9.09
N GLN A 339 -3.37 -8.94 -8.68
CA GLN A 339 -3.09 -9.26 -7.28
C GLN A 339 -2.49 -8.04 -6.56
N ILE A 340 -3.11 -7.57 -5.47
CA ILE A 340 -2.73 -6.31 -4.81
C ILE A 340 -1.49 -6.43 -3.91
N ILE A 341 -0.63 -5.41 -3.97
CA ILE A 341 0.41 -5.10 -2.99
C ILE A 341 0.19 -3.64 -2.54
N SER A 342 -0.05 -3.42 -1.24
CA SER A 342 -0.23 -2.09 -0.67
C SER A 342 1.04 -1.62 0.04
N GLY A 343 1.46 -0.38 -0.21
CA GLY A 343 2.60 0.28 0.41
C GLY A 343 3.97 -0.06 -0.19
N ALA A 344 5.00 0.60 0.34
CA ALA A 344 6.39 0.35 -0.02
C ALA A 344 6.91 -0.91 0.71
N VAL A 345 6.90 -2.04 0.02
CA VAL A 345 7.34 -3.35 0.53
C VAL A 345 8.63 -3.83 -0.16
N PRO A 346 9.40 -4.76 0.43
CA PRO A 346 10.61 -5.32 -0.18
C PRO A 346 10.36 -6.06 -1.51
N ILE A 347 11.43 -6.23 -2.31
CA ILE A 347 11.40 -6.91 -3.62
C ILE A 347 10.90 -8.36 -3.52
N GLU A 348 11.02 -9.00 -2.36
CA GLU A 348 10.54 -10.36 -2.09
C GLU A 348 9.02 -10.47 -2.28
N SER A 349 8.24 -9.49 -1.85
CA SER A 349 6.77 -9.50 -1.98
C SER A 349 6.32 -9.35 -3.44
N PHE A 350 7.05 -8.58 -4.24
CA PHE A 350 6.84 -8.55 -5.69
C PHE A 350 7.29 -9.86 -6.34
N SER A 351 8.44 -10.39 -5.91
CA SER A 351 9.04 -11.60 -6.46
C SER A 351 8.14 -12.81 -6.30
N GLU A 352 7.52 -13.00 -5.14
CA GLU A 352 6.58 -14.09 -4.89
C GLU A 352 5.44 -14.10 -5.92
N LEU A 353 4.80 -12.95 -6.16
CA LEU A 353 3.70 -12.86 -7.12
C LEU A 353 4.15 -12.95 -8.57
N ILE A 354 5.29 -12.35 -8.92
CA ILE A 354 5.83 -12.41 -10.29
C ILE A 354 6.31 -13.84 -10.62
N ASP A 355 6.97 -14.53 -9.68
CA ASP A 355 7.44 -15.90 -9.87
C ASP A 355 6.25 -16.89 -9.91
N ASP A 356 5.21 -16.72 -9.08
CA ASP A 356 3.93 -17.44 -9.15
C ASP A 356 3.27 -17.29 -10.55
N GLU A 357 3.08 -16.05 -11.02
CA GLU A 357 2.42 -15.75 -12.31
C GLU A 357 3.25 -16.18 -13.54
N LEU A 358 4.59 -16.17 -13.45
CA LEU A 358 5.48 -16.70 -14.47
C LEU A 358 5.57 -18.23 -14.47
N ALA A 359 5.25 -18.89 -13.36
CA ALA A 359 5.13 -20.35 -13.30
C ALA A 359 3.78 -20.82 -13.88
N ALA A 360 2.69 -20.11 -13.58
CA ALA A 360 1.34 -20.43 -14.05
C ALA A 360 1.09 -20.21 -15.56
N LYS A 361 2.07 -19.68 -16.30
CA LYS A 361 2.03 -19.45 -17.76
C LYS A 361 3.03 -20.31 -18.55
N LYS A 362 3.41 -21.46 -17.98
CA LYS A 362 4.21 -22.53 -18.62
C LYS A 362 3.38 -23.78 -18.82
#